data_AF-A0A3G6PMV6-F1
#
_entry.id   AF-A0A3G6PMV6-F1
#
_cell.length_a   1.000
_cell.length_b   1.000
_cell.length_c   1.000
_cell.angle_alpha   90.00
_cell.angle_beta   90.00
_cell.angle_gamma   90.00
#
_symmetry.space_group_name_H-M   'P 1'
#
loop_
_entity.id
_entity.type
_entity.pdbx_description
1 polymer ?
#
loop_
_entity_poly.entity_id
_entity_poly.type
_entity_poly.pdbx_seq_one_letter_code
_entity_poly.pdbx_strand_id
1 'polypeptide(L)'
;MLVFYIKTYIFAKKLINMRKVLTVLFAVASLAVYSQISIPASSKKGIIITQDNQKIFYSNLTYSNGKVTYINTQNGTEEFLYDNSVKGIQEEGKGSIGIIPDESLGGIKGTETPKLTAKRDIKDYLLQQRDPLYMKGRTVNNIGTVLVIGGGACFVIGGLSNLSKANSDSLNNNGESKGSPVPLIIGLVGAGAGVVLKLVGHSQMKDAMNNYSTADVRKFKPDYYVLNDRNGVGLMMKF
;
A
#
# COMPACT_ATOMS: atom_id res chain seq x y z
N MET A 1 21.61 53.14 -6.52
CA MET A 1 20.26 52.67 -6.93
C MET A 1 20.31 51.65 -8.08
N LEU A 2 21.04 51.91 -9.17
CA LEU A 2 21.14 51.03 -10.35
C LEU A 2 21.64 49.60 -10.06
N VAL A 3 22.66 49.46 -9.19
CA VAL A 3 23.28 48.17 -8.83
C VAL A 3 22.32 47.24 -8.10
N PHE A 4 21.43 47.80 -7.28
CA PHE A 4 20.41 47.01 -6.58
C PHE A 4 19.39 46.44 -7.56
N TYR A 5 18.98 47.22 -8.56
CA TYR A 5 17.99 46.80 -9.56
C TYR A 5 18.47 45.64 -10.42
N ILE A 6 19.74 45.67 -10.84
CA ILE A 6 20.37 44.61 -11.63
C ILE A 6 20.46 43.31 -10.83
N LYS A 7 20.83 43.38 -9.54
CA LYS A 7 20.98 42.20 -8.68
C LYS A 7 19.62 41.51 -8.42
N THR A 8 18.55 42.27 -8.21
CA THR A 8 17.19 41.74 -8.00
C THR A 8 16.63 41.10 -9.27
N TYR A 9 16.87 41.69 -10.44
CA TYR A 9 16.44 41.14 -11.73
C TYR A 9 17.12 39.80 -12.06
N ILE A 10 18.44 39.70 -11.80
CA ILE A 10 19.19 38.46 -11.98
C ILE A 10 18.69 37.36 -11.03
N PHE A 11 18.36 37.70 -9.78
CA PHE A 11 17.85 36.74 -8.80
C PHE A 11 16.44 36.23 -9.17
N ALA A 12 15.54 37.12 -9.60
CA ALA A 12 14.19 36.77 -10.05
C ALA A 12 14.23 35.84 -11.28
N LYS A 13 15.10 36.14 -12.26
CA LYS A 13 15.29 35.32 -13.46
C LYS A 13 15.83 33.93 -13.11
N LYS A 14 16.73 33.82 -12.14
CA LYS A 14 17.27 32.54 -11.63
C LYS A 14 16.20 31.71 -10.91
N LEU A 15 15.32 32.35 -10.13
CA LEU A 15 14.22 31.69 -9.43
C LEU A 15 13.16 31.14 -10.39
N ILE A 16 12.84 31.88 -11.46
CA ILE A 16 11.92 31.44 -12.52
C ILE A 16 12.48 30.22 -13.26
N ASN A 17 13.79 30.21 -13.56
CA ASN A 17 14.44 29.07 -14.20
C ASN A 17 14.46 27.82 -13.28
N MET A 18 14.72 27.97 -11.98
CA MET A 18 14.66 26.85 -11.03
C MET A 18 13.26 26.21 -10.94
N ARG A 19 12.20 27.02 -10.94
CA ARG A 19 10.82 26.50 -10.91
C ARG A 19 10.51 25.67 -12.16
N LYS A 20 10.89 26.15 -13.34
CA LYS A 20 10.69 25.43 -14.61
C LYS A 20 11.42 24.08 -14.63
N VAL A 21 12.67 24.04 -14.14
CA VAL A 21 13.43 22.78 -14.02
C VAL A 21 12.74 21.80 -13.08
N LEU A 22 12.23 22.27 -11.93
CA LEU A 22 11.51 21.42 -10.98
C LEU A 22 10.22 20.84 -11.56
N THR A 23 9.45 21.65 -12.31
CA THR A 23 8.21 21.20 -12.96
C THR A 23 8.49 20.15 -14.04
N VAL A 24 9.55 20.34 -14.84
CA VAL A 24 9.97 19.36 -15.85
C VAL A 24 10.42 18.06 -15.20
N LEU A 25 11.16 18.14 -14.09
CA LEU A 25 11.62 16.95 -13.36
C LEU A 25 10.45 16.13 -12.79
N PHE A 26 9.42 16.80 -12.25
CA PHE A 26 8.20 16.13 -11.77
C PHE A 26 7.38 15.51 -12.91
N ALA A 27 7.28 16.18 -14.05
CA ALA A 27 6.59 15.63 -15.23
C ALA A 27 7.29 14.37 -15.76
N VAL A 28 8.62 14.41 -15.90
CA VAL A 28 9.41 13.25 -16.36
C VAL A 28 9.34 12.10 -15.36
N ALA A 29 9.39 12.38 -14.05
CA ALA A 29 9.22 11.36 -13.02
C ALA A 29 7.84 10.69 -13.10
N SER A 30 6.77 11.44 -13.39
CA SER A 30 5.43 10.86 -13.56
C SER A 30 5.30 9.94 -14.78
N LEU A 31 6.04 10.22 -15.86
CA LEU A 31 6.12 9.37 -17.05
C LEU A 31 6.93 8.09 -16.80
N ALA A 32 7.96 8.15 -15.97
CA ALA A 32 8.80 6.98 -15.63
C ALA A 32 8.07 5.92 -14.80
N VAL A 33 6.88 6.22 -14.23
CA VAL A 33 6.05 5.27 -13.48
C VAL A 33 5.10 4.48 -14.39
N TYR A 34 5.07 4.75 -15.71
CA TYR A 34 4.43 3.83 -16.65
C TYR A 34 5.22 2.52 -16.70
N SER A 35 4.77 1.55 -15.90
CA SER A 35 5.29 0.18 -15.79
C SER A 35 5.44 -0.45 -17.17
N GLN A 36 6.68 -0.66 -17.60
CA GLN A 36 6.99 -1.51 -18.74
C GLN A 36 6.87 -2.96 -18.27
N ILE A 37 5.74 -3.60 -18.58
CA ILE A 37 5.51 -5.02 -18.26
C ILE A 37 6.38 -5.85 -19.21
N SER A 38 7.43 -6.46 -18.69
CA SER A 38 8.28 -7.37 -19.46
C SER A 38 7.60 -8.74 -19.52
N ILE A 39 6.88 -9.01 -20.62
CA ILE A 39 6.26 -10.31 -20.90
C ILE A 39 7.30 -11.19 -21.62
N PRO A 40 7.69 -12.36 -21.08
CA PRO A 40 8.61 -13.26 -21.76
C PRO A 40 7.95 -13.87 -23.01
N ALA A 41 8.73 -14.01 -24.09
CA ALA A 41 8.26 -14.56 -25.36
C ALA A 41 7.77 -16.02 -25.22
N SER A 42 8.41 -16.80 -24.35
CA SER A 42 7.97 -18.14 -23.99
C SER A 42 8.43 -18.49 -22.57
N SER A 43 7.62 -19.26 -21.85
CA SER A 43 7.89 -19.65 -20.46
C SER A 43 7.34 -21.03 -20.17
N LYS A 44 8.15 -21.91 -19.55
CA LYS A 44 7.76 -23.32 -19.33
C LYS A 44 6.69 -23.48 -18.26
N LYS A 45 6.76 -22.69 -17.18
CA LYS A 45 5.85 -22.75 -16.04
C LYS A 45 6.00 -21.50 -15.17
N GLY A 46 4.91 -21.09 -14.52
CA GLY A 46 4.91 -19.89 -13.68
C GLY A 46 3.52 -19.45 -13.25
N ILE A 47 3.43 -18.18 -12.85
CA ILE A 47 2.19 -17.53 -12.40
C ILE A 47 1.94 -16.28 -13.24
N ILE A 48 0.76 -16.20 -13.88
CA ILE A 48 0.24 -14.96 -14.45
C ILE A 48 -0.54 -14.24 -13.36
N ILE A 49 -0.27 -12.94 -13.19
CA ILE A 49 -1.04 -12.04 -12.34
C ILE A 49 -1.85 -11.14 -13.26
N THR A 50 -3.16 -11.19 -13.17
CA THR A 50 -4.07 -10.35 -13.97
C THR A 50 -4.25 -8.96 -13.36
N GLN A 51 -4.87 -8.03 -14.09
CA GLN A 51 -5.15 -6.68 -13.59
C GLN A 51 -6.01 -6.66 -12.31
N ASP A 52 -6.94 -7.60 -12.17
CA ASP A 52 -7.78 -7.79 -10.99
C ASP A 52 -7.10 -8.58 -9.86
N ASN A 53 -5.78 -8.81 -9.98
CA ASN A 53 -4.93 -9.54 -9.02
C ASN A 53 -5.28 -11.03 -8.86
N GLN A 54 -5.96 -11.64 -9.83
CA GLN A 54 -6.08 -13.09 -9.87
C GLN A 54 -4.73 -13.72 -10.23
N LYS A 55 -4.44 -14.86 -9.61
CA LYS A 55 -3.21 -15.63 -9.85
C LYS A 55 -3.57 -16.88 -10.63
N ILE A 56 -3.05 -17.00 -11.85
CA ILE A 56 -3.28 -18.13 -12.74
C ILE A 56 -1.97 -18.90 -12.87
N PHE A 57 -1.99 -20.15 -12.41
CA PHE A 57 -0.83 -21.04 -12.50
C PHE A 57 -0.80 -21.69 -13.88
N TYR A 58 0.28 -21.48 -14.62
CA TYR A 58 0.39 -21.94 -16.00
C TYR A 58 1.56 -22.90 -16.24
N SER A 59 1.43 -23.64 -17.34
CA SER A 59 2.51 -24.34 -18.02
C SER A 59 2.49 -23.99 -19.51
N ASN A 60 3.64 -24.05 -20.20
CA ASN A 60 3.80 -23.75 -21.62
C ASN A 60 3.15 -22.43 -22.07
N LEU A 61 3.63 -21.31 -21.54
CA LEU A 61 3.23 -19.98 -21.96
C LEU A 61 3.97 -19.57 -23.24
N THR A 62 3.23 -18.99 -24.17
CA THR A 62 3.73 -18.38 -25.40
C THR A 62 3.12 -16.99 -25.56
N TYR A 63 3.95 -16.01 -25.87
CA TYR A 63 3.51 -14.64 -26.16
C TYR A 63 3.68 -14.35 -27.64
N SER A 64 2.59 -14.02 -28.31
CA SER A 64 2.58 -13.65 -29.73
C SER A 64 1.48 -12.62 -29.99
N ASN A 65 1.81 -11.55 -30.72
CA ASN A 65 0.83 -10.56 -31.20
C ASN A 65 -0.09 -9.97 -30.09
N GLY A 66 0.46 -9.62 -28.92
CA GLY A 66 -0.33 -9.06 -27.81
C GLY A 66 -1.20 -10.08 -27.07
N LYS A 67 -1.01 -11.38 -27.36
CA LYS A 67 -1.74 -12.49 -26.75
C LYS A 67 -0.79 -13.39 -26.00
N VAL A 68 -1.12 -13.67 -24.74
CA VAL A 68 -0.48 -14.66 -23.88
C VAL A 68 -1.32 -15.93 -23.92
N THR A 69 -0.84 -16.97 -24.60
CA THR A 69 -1.46 -18.30 -24.63
C THR A 69 -0.74 -19.20 -23.64
N TYR A 70 -1.48 -19.95 -22.82
CA TYR A 70 -0.91 -20.78 -21.77
C TYR A 70 -1.79 -22.00 -21.45
N ILE A 71 -1.22 -23.05 -20.87
CA ILE A 71 -1.98 -24.20 -20.35
C ILE A 71 -2.23 -23.98 -18.87
N ASN A 72 -3.50 -23.87 -18.48
CA ASN A 72 -3.88 -23.73 -17.08
C ASN A 72 -3.64 -25.05 -16.33
N THR A 73 -2.87 -24.99 -15.26
CA THR A 73 -2.47 -26.18 -14.49
C THR A 73 -3.62 -26.77 -13.65
N GLN A 74 -4.71 -26.04 -13.44
CA GLN A 74 -5.85 -26.50 -12.65
C GLN A 74 -6.80 -27.40 -13.43
N ASN A 75 -7.02 -27.08 -14.71
CA ASN A 75 -7.96 -27.79 -15.58
C ASN A 75 -7.28 -28.48 -16.77
N GLY A 76 -5.99 -28.22 -17.02
CA GLY A 76 -5.22 -28.81 -18.12
C GLY A 76 -5.58 -28.27 -19.50
N THR A 77 -6.37 -27.19 -19.59
CA THR A 77 -6.83 -26.65 -20.87
C THR A 77 -5.96 -25.47 -21.34
N GLU A 78 -5.82 -25.32 -22.66
CA GLU A 78 -5.20 -24.15 -23.27
C GLU A 78 -6.15 -22.94 -23.18
N GLU A 79 -5.67 -21.88 -22.55
CA GLU A 79 -6.38 -20.62 -22.34
C GLU A 79 -5.54 -19.46 -22.89
N PHE A 80 -6.16 -18.29 -23.02
CA PHE A 80 -5.44 -17.10 -23.46
C PHE A 80 -5.89 -15.83 -22.74
N LEU A 81 -4.96 -14.88 -22.64
CA LEU A 81 -5.19 -13.53 -22.14
C LEU A 81 -4.56 -12.51 -23.09
N TYR A 82 -5.15 -11.32 -23.15
CA TYR A 82 -4.50 -10.18 -23.79
C TYR A 82 -3.44 -9.60 -22.86
N ASP A 83 -2.36 -9.06 -23.43
CA ASP A 83 -1.30 -8.35 -22.72
C ASP A 83 -1.84 -7.28 -21.75
N ASN A 84 -2.86 -6.55 -22.16
CA ASN A 84 -3.52 -5.53 -21.36
C ASN A 84 -4.19 -6.11 -20.11
N SER A 85 -4.60 -7.37 -20.12
CA SER A 85 -5.20 -8.03 -18.96
C SER A 85 -4.16 -8.58 -17.98
N VAL A 86 -2.89 -8.59 -18.36
CA VAL A 86 -1.78 -9.12 -17.56
C VAL A 86 -1.08 -7.98 -16.83
N LYS A 87 -1.03 -8.07 -15.50
CA LYS A 87 -0.29 -7.16 -14.62
C LYS A 87 1.18 -7.57 -14.48
N GLY A 88 1.46 -8.87 -14.54
CA GLY A 88 2.83 -9.41 -14.47
C GLY A 88 2.89 -10.92 -14.63
N ILE A 89 4.08 -11.45 -14.93
CA ILE A 89 4.35 -12.89 -15.07
C ILE A 89 5.56 -13.23 -14.20
N GLN A 90 5.43 -14.28 -13.38
CA GLN A 90 6.49 -14.80 -12.53
C GLN A 90 6.88 -16.19 -13.01
N GLU A 91 8.09 -16.34 -13.56
CA GLU A 91 8.60 -17.64 -14.03
C GLU A 91 9.13 -18.47 -12.87
N GLU A 92 8.84 -19.77 -12.87
CA GLU A 92 9.41 -20.68 -11.87
C GLU A 92 10.84 -21.06 -12.28
N GLY A 93 11.85 -20.53 -11.57
CA GLY A 93 13.26 -20.90 -11.73
C GLY A 93 14.16 -19.88 -12.46
N LYS A 94 13.64 -18.71 -12.84
CA LYS A 94 14.46 -17.56 -13.23
C LYS A 94 14.10 -16.39 -12.33
N GLY A 95 15.06 -15.95 -11.51
CA GLY A 95 14.94 -14.73 -10.72
C GLY A 95 14.79 -13.55 -11.67
N SER A 96 13.56 -13.06 -11.82
CA SER A 96 13.28 -11.82 -12.53
C SER A 96 13.80 -10.65 -11.68
N ILE A 97 14.73 -9.89 -12.26
CA ILE A 97 15.11 -8.56 -11.78
C ILE A 97 13.91 -7.64 -12.06
N GLY A 98 12.97 -7.67 -11.13
CA GLY A 98 11.81 -6.80 -11.06
C GLY A 98 11.38 -6.83 -9.61
N ILE A 99 11.49 -5.69 -8.93
CA ILE A 99 11.27 -5.57 -7.48
C ILE A 99 9.80 -5.92 -7.17
N ILE A 100 9.56 -7.19 -6.86
CA ILE A 100 8.36 -7.69 -6.21
C ILE A 100 8.86 -8.48 -5.01
N PRO A 101 8.50 -8.12 -3.77
CA PRO A 101 9.04 -8.77 -2.58
C PRO A 101 8.49 -10.20 -2.47
N ASP A 102 9.38 -11.16 -2.72
CA ASP A 102 9.22 -12.61 -2.57
C ASP A 102 8.23 -13.00 -1.46
N GLU A 103 7.18 -13.73 -1.85
CA GLU A 103 6.41 -14.60 -0.98
C GLU A 103 6.72 -16.03 -1.41
N SER A 104 7.60 -16.67 -0.62
CA SER A 104 7.94 -18.07 -0.76
C SER A 104 6.71 -18.94 -0.51
N LEU A 105 6.34 -19.73 -1.53
CA LEU A 105 5.42 -20.86 -1.42
C LEU A 105 5.98 -21.91 -0.46
N GLY A 106 5.39 -21.99 0.75
CA GLY A 106 5.46 -23.15 1.62
C GLY A 106 4.33 -24.12 1.26
N GLY A 107 4.69 -25.35 0.91
CA GLY A 107 3.78 -26.37 0.43
C GLY A 107 2.66 -26.74 1.40
N ILE A 108 1.57 -27.21 0.80
CA ILE A 108 0.41 -27.82 1.44
C ILE A 108 0.88 -29.11 2.13
N LYS A 109 1.07 -29.05 3.45
CA LYS A 109 0.86 -30.19 4.35
C LYS A 109 -0.07 -29.71 5.44
N GLY A 110 -1.19 -30.41 5.61
CA GLY A 110 -2.09 -30.23 6.75
C GLY A 110 -1.26 -30.31 8.03
N THR A 111 -0.98 -29.16 8.60
CA THR A 111 -0.30 -29.03 9.88
C THR A 111 -1.27 -28.20 10.68
N GLU A 112 -1.90 -28.82 11.67
CA GLU A 112 -2.69 -28.14 12.68
C GLU A 112 -1.87 -26.94 13.16
N THR A 113 -2.33 -25.73 12.87
CA THR A 113 -1.66 -24.51 13.28
C THR A 113 -1.63 -24.51 14.80
N PRO A 114 -0.45 -24.53 15.46
CA PRO A 114 -0.38 -24.45 16.90
C PRO A 114 -1.08 -23.17 17.34
N LYS A 115 -2.05 -23.27 18.25
CA LYS A 115 -2.84 -22.15 18.74
C LYS A 115 -1.93 -21.20 19.52
N LEU A 116 -1.43 -20.18 18.83
CA LEU A 116 -0.63 -19.14 19.44
C LEU A 116 -1.55 -18.29 20.32
N THR A 117 -1.33 -18.35 21.64
CA THR A 117 -2.13 -17.61 22.63
C THR A 117 -1.51 -16.25 22.97
N ALA A 118 -0.21 -16.07 22.73
CA ALA A 118 0.48 -14.82 22.99
C ALA A 118 0.34 -13.84 21.83
N LYS A 119 0.01 -12.58 22.13
CA LYS A 119 -0.12 -11.50 21.14
C LYS A 119 1.14 -11.30 20.29
N ARG A 120 2.33 -11.53 20.84
CA ARG A 120 3.60 -11.40 20.11
C ARG A 120 3.73 -12.49 19.04
N ASP A 121 3.46 -13.73 19.42
CA ASP A 121 3.58 -14.86 18.51
C ASP A 121 2.52 -14.79 17.40
N ILE A 122 1.29 -14.38 17.72
CA ILE A 122 0.24 -14.13 16.70
C ILE A 122 0.69 -13.05 15.72
N LYS A 123 1.28 -11.96 16.22
CA LYS A 123 1.79 -10.87 15.39
C LYS A 123 2.90 -11.35 14.46
N ASP A 124 3.86 -12.10 14.98
CA ASP A 124 5.01 -12.59 14.23
C ASP A 124 4.58 -13.63 13.19
N TYR A 125 3.60 -14.47 13.53
CA TYR A 125 2.95 -15.37 12.58
C TYR A 125 2.21 -14.64 11.46
N LEU A 126 1.39 -13.63 11.77
CA LEU A 126 0.67 -12.83 10.76
C LEU A 126 1.64 -12.07 9.84
N LEU A 127 2.79 -11.66 10.38
CA LEU A 127 3.90 -11.07 9.60
C LEU A 127 4.56 -12.11 8.68
N GLN A 128 4.83 -13.31 9.17
CA GLN A 128 5.46 -14.39 8.42
C GLN A 128 4.54 -14.91 7.30
N GLN A 129 3.25 -15.03 7.57
CA GLN A 129 2.23 -15.47 6.61
C GLN A 129 1.76 -14.37 5.65
N ARG A 130 2.22 -13.12 5.84
CA ARG A 130 1.78 -11.96 5.05
C ARG A 130 0.25 -11.84 5.00
N ASP A 131 -0.41 -11.99 6.16
CA ASP A 131 -1.87 -11.90 6.22
C ASP A 131 -2.37 -10.59 5.59
N PRO A 132 -3.30 -10.64 4.61
CA PRO A 132 -3.68 -9.48 3.82
C PRO A 132 -4.33 -8.38 4.66
N LEU A 133 -5.08 -8.72 5.71
CA LEU A 133 -5.74 -7.76 6.59
C LEU A 133 -4.72 -7.08 7.50
N TYR A 134 -3.82 -7.86 8.10
CA TYR A 134 -2.75 -7.34 8.94
C TYR A 134 -1.76 -6.47 8.16
N MET A 135 -1.37 -6.90 6.95
CA MET A 135 -0.45 -6.15 6.08
C MET A 135 -1.07 -4.85 5.56
N LYS A 136 -2.37 -4.84 5.26
CA LYS A 136 -3.12 -3.62 4.93
C LYS A 136 -3.09 -2.63 6.10
N GLY A 137 -3.41 -3.09 7.31
CA GLY A 137 -3.36 -2.26 8.52
C GLY A 137 -1.95 -1.70 8.79
N ARG A 138 -0.91 -2.52 8.61
CA ARG A 138 0.50 -2.10 8.74
C ARG A 138 0.87 -1.03 7.73
N THR A 139 0.42 -1.16 6.49
CA THR A 139 0.69 -0.18 5.43
C THR A 139 0.06 1.16 5.75
N VAL A 140 -1.21 1.15 6.15
CA VAL A 140 -1.94 2.36 6.55
C VAL A 140 -1.28 3.02 7.77
N ASN A 141 -0.85 2.24 8.76
CA ASN A 141 -0.11 2.75 9.93
C ASN A 141 1.24 3.38 9.55
N ASN A 142 1.97 2.78 8.60
CA ASN A 142 3.25 3.32 8.13
C ASN A 142 3.07 4.62 7.35
N ILE A 143 2.07 4.69 6.46
CA ILE A 143 1.71 5.94 5.75
C ILE A 143 1.35 7.03 6.76
N GLY A 144 0.50 6.70 7.75
CA GLY A 144 0.15 7.63 8.82
C GLY A 144 1.39 8.14 9.57
N THR A 145 2.34 7.25 9.87
CA THR A 145 3.60 7.62 10.55
C THR A 145 4.45 8.56 9.71
N VAL A 146 4.60 8.30 8.40
CA VAL A 146 5.36 9.18 7.48
C VAL A 146 4.69 10.56 7.40
N LEU A 147 3.37 10.62 7.33
CA LEU A 147 2.63 11.88 7.30
C LEU A 147 2.74 12.67 8.61
N VAL A 148 2.74 12.01 9.77
CA VAL A 148 2.98 12.68 11.07
C VAL A 148 4.39 13.26 11.12
N ILE A 149 5.40 12.49 10.73
CA ILE A 149 6.79 12.94 10.76
C ILE A 149 7.02 14.07 9.74
N GLY A 150 6.56 13.89 8.50
CA GLY A 150 6.69 14.89 7.44
C GLY A 150 5.90 16.16 7.73
N GLY A 151 4.68 16.03 8.25
CA GLY A 151 3.83 17.14 8.66
C GLY A 151 4.44 17.90 9.85
N GLY A 152 4.92 17.19 10.86
CA GLY A 152 5.62 17.78 12.01
C GLY A 152 6.88 18.55 11.60
N ALA A 153 7.69 17.97 10.71
CA ALA A 153 8.88 18.64 10.18
C ALA A 153 8.51 19.92 9.39
N CYS A 154 7.49 19.86 8.53
CA CYS A 154 7.00 21.04 7.80
C CYS A 154 6.46 22.12 8.74
N PHE A 155 5.78 21.73 9.81
CA PHE A 155 5.27 22.66 10.82
C PHE A 155 6.42 23.38 11.55
N VAL A 156 7.45 22.65 12.01
CA VAL A 156 8.61 23.24 12.69
C VAL A 156 9.39 24.17 11.77
N ILE A 157 9.67 23.73 10.53
CA ILE A 157 10.38 24.55 9.54
C ILE A 157 9.56 25.79 9.18
N GLY A 158 8.25 25.64 8.98
CA GLY A 158 7.33 26.75 8.72
C GLY A 158 7.23 27.72 9.90
N GLY A 159 7.19 27.21 11.13
CA GLY A 159 7.18 27.98 12.36
C GLY A 159 8.44 28.81 12.54
N LEU A 160 9.62 28.18 12.40
CA LEU A 160 10.91 28.88 12.48
C LEU A 160 11.06 29.92 11.35
N SER A 161 10.65 29.59 10.13
CA SER A 161 10.73 30.53 9.00
C SER A 161 9.80 31.74 9.17
N ASN A 162 8.59 31.55 9.69
CA ASN A 162 7.68 32.67 9.97
C ASN A 162 8.12 33.49 11.19
N LEU A 163 8.62 32.86 12.26
CA LEU A 163 9.10 33.55 13.46
C LEU A 163 10.39 34.35 13.17
N SER A 164 11.33 33.76 12.40
CA SER A 164 12.57 34.42 12.01
C SER A 164 12.34 35.65 11.15
N LYS A 165 11.33 35.63 10.27
CA LYS A 165 10.98 36.79 9.44
C LYS A 165 10.20 37.86 10.20
N ALA A 166 9.34 37.47 11.14
CA ALA A 166 8.66 38.41 12.02
C ALA A 166 9.65 39.23 12.89
N ASN A 167 10.76 38.60 13.31
CA ASN A 167 11.81 39.29 14.09
C ASN A 167 12.63 40.29 13.25
N SER A 168 12.78 40.08 11.93
CA SER A 168 13.50 41.00 11.04
C SER A 168 12.67 42.20 10.57
N ASP A 169 11.34 42.11 10.61
CA ASP A 169 10.43 43.20 10.18
C ASP A 169 10.20 44.24 11.30
N SER A 170 10.53 43.93 12.55
CA SER A 170 10.48 44.89 13.68
C SER A 170 11.46 46.07 13.55
N LEU A 171 12.40 46.02 12.59
CA LEU A 171 13.42 47.06 12.37
C LEU A 171 13.19 47.92 11.13
N ASN A 172 12.18 47.62 10.30
CA ASN A 172 11.96 48.35 9.04
C ASN A 172 10.45 48.58 8.81
N ASN A 173 9.98 49.79 9.14
CA ASN A 173 8.57 50.24 9.21
C ASN A 173 7.80 50.28 7.87
N ASN A 174 7.92 49.27 7.00
CA ASN A 174 7.15 49.18 5.76
C ASN A 174 6.35 47.86 5.69
N GLY A 175 5.34 47.76 6.56
CA GLY A 175 4.02 47.10 6.42
C GLY A 175 3.76 45.83 5.59
N GLU A 176 4.75 45.11 5.05
CA GLU A 176 4.50 43.89 4.27
C GLU A 176 4.85 42.64 5.08
N SER A 177 3.84 41.90 5.55
CA SER A 177 4.07 40.62 6.24
C SER A 177 4.71 39.60 5.28
N LYS A 178 6.00 39.30 5.43
CA LYS A 178 6.76 38.42 4.51
C LYS A 178 6.82 36.94 4.92
N GLY A 179 5.88 36.48 5.74
CA GLY A 179 5.71 35.06 6.11
C GLY A 179 4.78 34.31 5.15
N SER A 180 5.10 33.07 4.80
CA SER A 180 4.18 32.20 4.05
C SER A 180 3.55 31.20 5.04
N PRO A 181 2.23 31.21 5.23
CA PRO A 181 1.56 30.25 6.11
C PRO A 181 1.48 28.84 5.51
N VAL A 182 1.81 28.69 4.22
CA VAL A 182 1.63 27.46 3.44
C VAL A 182 2.34 26.24 4.06
N PRO A 183 3.64 26.30 4.46
CA PRO A 183 4.30 25.13 5.06
C PRO A 183 3.71 24.72 6.42
N LEU A 184 3.19 25.70 7.17
CA LEU A 184 2.62 25.54 8.50
C LEU A 184 1.23 24.87 8.40
N ILE A 185 0.41 25.31 7.44
CA ILE A 185 -0.89 24.70 7.12
C ILE A 185 -0.71 23.28 6.58
N ILE A 186 0.20 23.09 5.63
CA ILE A 186 0.51 21.74 5.08
C ILE A 186 1.01 20.82 6.20
N GLY A 187 1.84 21.35 7.10
CA GLY A 187 2.32 20.61 8.26
C GLY A 187 1.19 20.14 9.18
N LEU A 188 0.27 21.04 9.52
CA LEU A 188 -0.89 20.76 10.37
C LEU A 188 -1.85 19.74 9.73
N VAL A 189 -2.23 19.97 8.46
CA VAL A 189 -3.15 19.08 7.74
C VAL A 189 -2.52 17.70 7.53
N GLY A 190 -1.25 17.65 7.11
CA GLY A 190 -0.50 16.40 6.93
C GLY A 190 -0.36 15.61 8.22
N ALA A 191 0.02 16.26 9.32
CA ALA A 191 0.13 15.59 10.61
C ALA A 191 -1.24 15.12 11.14
N GLY A 192 -2.28 15.94 11.01
CA GLY A 192 -3.64 15.59 11.41
C GLY A 192 -4.17 14.36 10.68
N ALA A 193 -4.06 14.33 9.35
CA ALA A 193 -4.41 13.16 8.54
C ALA A 193 -3.56 11.94 8.90
N GLY A 194 -2.26 12.14 9.17
CA GLY A 194 -1.34 11.09 9.58
C GLY A 194 -1.73 10.41 10.90
N VAL A 195 -2.17 11.17 11.91
CA VAL A 195 -2.63 10.61 13.18
C VAL A 195 -3.85 9.72 13.00
N VAL A 196 -4.83 10.17 12.21
CA VAL A 196 -6.05 9.38 11.93
C VAL A 196 -5.69 8.08 11.22
N LEU A 197 -4.86 8.15 10.17
CA LEU A 197 -4.40 6.94 9.46
C LEU A 197 -3.63 5.99 10.37
N LYS A 198 -2.79 6.52 11.28
CA LYS A 198 -2.06 5.69 12.24
C LYS A 198 -3.01 4.93 13.18
N LEU A 199 -4.03 5.60 13.71
CA LEU A 199 -5.03 4.99 14.57
C LEU A 199 -5.85 3.92 13.82
N VAL A 200 -6.30 4.23 12.61
CA VAL A 200 -7.06 3.29 11.77
C VAL A 200 -6.22 2.08 11.40
N GLY A 201 -4.96 2.27 10.99
CA GLY A 201 -4.04 1.19 10.68
C GLY A 201 -3.75 0.31 11.90
N HIS A 202 -3.54 0.91 13.07
CA HIS A 202 -3.35 0.17 14.31
C HIS A 202 -4.59 -0.63 14.73
N SER A 203 -5.79 -0.07 14.54
CA SER A 203 -7.04 -0.79 14.78
C SER A 203 -7.16 -2.01 13.87
N GLN A 204 -6.92 -1.85 12.56
CA GLN A 204 -6.98 -2.96 11.60
C GLN A 204 -6.00 -4.08 11.95
N MET A 205 -4.78 -3.74 12.39
CA MET A 205 -3.80 -4.73 12.85
C MET A 205 -4.29 -5.46 14.10
N LYS A 206 -4.88 -4.75 15.07
CA LYS A 206 -5.45 -5.32 16.29
C LYS A 206 -6.64 -6.23 15.98
N ASP A 207 -7.50 -5.84 15.05
CA ASP A 207 -8.66 -6.61 14.64
C ASP A 207 -8.24 -7.90 13.92
N ALA A 208 -7.22 -7.84 13.05
CA ALA A 208 -6.64 -9.04 12.43
C ALA A 208 -6.06 -10.01 13.48
N MET A 209 -5.35 -9.50 14.48
CA MET A 209 -4.83 -10.31 15.59
C MET A 209 -5.95 -10.93 16.43
N ASN A 210 -7.00 -10.17 16.71
CA ASN A 210 -8.17 -10.67 17.45
C ASN A 210 -8.94 -11.72 16.65
N ASN A 211 -9.12 -11.51 15.35
CA ASN A 211 -9.75 -12.47 14.45
C ASN A 211 -8.96 -13.79 14.44
N TYR A 212 -7.63 -13.73 14.36
CA TYR A 212 -6.80 -14.93 14.47
C TYR A 212 -6.96 -15.63 15.83
N SER A 213 -6.89 -14.86 16.93
CA SER A 213 -7.03 -15.40 18.29
C SER A 213 -8.40 -16.02 18.56
N THR A 214 -9.45 -15.59 17.84
CA THR A 214 -10.83 -16.02 18.02
C THR A 214 -11.33 -16.96 16.92
N ALA A 215 -10.56 -17.20 15.85
CA ALA A 215 -10.96 -18.02 14.70
C ALA A 215 -11.27 -19.48 15.07
N ASP A 216 -10.65 -19.97 16.15
CA ASP A 216 -10.84 -21.32 16.68
C ASP A 216 -11.92 -21.37 17.79
N VAL A 217 -12.50 -20.22 18.16
CA VAL A 217 -13.75 -20.19 18.94
C VAL A 217 -14.86 -20.46 17.93
N ARG A 218 -15.08 -21.73 17.60
CA ARG A 218 -16.21 -22.17 16.77
C ARG A 218 -17.45 -21.42 17.28
N LYS A 219 -17.97 -20.46 16.51
CA LYS A 219 -19.25 -19.83 16.83
C LYS A 219 -20.24 -20.98 16.91
N PHE A 220 -20.70 -21.26 18.12
CA PHE A 220 -21.68 -22.30 18.39
C PHE A 220 -22.86 -22.05 17.44
N LYS A 221 -23.04 -22.95 16.48
CA LYS A 221 -24.17 -22.96 15.54
C LYS A 221 -25.03 -24.17 15.94
N PRO A 222 -25.91 -24.01 16.94
CA PRO A 222 -26.82 -25.08 17.31
C PRO A 222 -27.74 -25.35 16.12
N ASP A 223 -27.85 -26.62 15.74
CA ASP A 223 -28.89 -27.07 14.82
C ASP A 223 -30.18 -27.24 15.63
N TYR A 224 -31.24 -26.57 15.19
CA TYR A 224 -32.57 -26.66 15.78
C TYR A 224 -33.47 -27.53 14.91
N TYR A 225 -34.01 -28.59 15.50
CA TYR A 225 -34.96 -29.48 14.86
C TYR A 225 -36.32 -29.34 15.55
N VAL A 226 -37.37 -29.23 14.75
CA VAL A 226 -38.74 -29.38 15.24
C VAL A 226 -39.12 -30.84 15.08
N LEU A 227 -39.33 -31.52 16.20
CA LEU A 227 -39.80 -32.89 16.25
C LEU A 227 -41.31 -32.85 16.43
N ASN A 228 -42.04 -33.43 15.49
CA ASN A 228 -43.46 -33.67 15.63
C ASN A 228 -43.67 -35.18 15.66
N ASP A 229 -44.00 -35.70 16.83
CA ASP A 229 -44.45 -37.07 16.96
C ASP A 229 -45.94 -37.06 17.31
N ARG A 230 -46.68 -38.15 17.04
CA ARG A 230 -48.15 -38.17 17.19
C ARG A 230 -48.67 -37.85 18.61
N ASN A 231 -47.77 -37.70 19.59
CA ASN A 231 -48.02 -37.28 20.96
C ASN A 231 -47.65 -35.81 21.29
N GLY A 232 -47.17 -35.02 20.33
CA GLY A 232 -46.88 -33.60 20.51
C GLY A 232 -45.74 -33.05 19.65
N VAL A 233 -45.56 -31.72 19.71
CA VAL A 233 -44.47 -30.99 19.03
C VAL A 233 -43.44 -30.56 20.06
N GLY A 234 -42.16 -30.88 19.81
CA GLY A 234 -41.02 -30.49 20.63
C GLY A 234 -39.90 -29.86 19.79
N LEU A 235 -39.06 -29.06 20.44
CA LEU A 235 -37.84 -28.50 19.86
C LEU A 235 -36.63 -29.24 20.40
N MET A 236 -35.80 -29.78 19.52
CA MET A 236 -34.53 -30.41 19.89
C MET A 236 -33.38 -29.51 19.42
N MET A 237 -32.48 -29.21 20.34
CA MET A 237 -31.23 -28.52 20.05
C MET A 237 -30.09 -29.54 20.14
N LYS A 238 -29.30 -29.66 19.08
CA LYS A 238 -28.13 -30.54 19.04
C LYS A 238 -26.87 -29.72 19.27
N PHE A 239 -26.09 -30.12 20.28
CA PHE A 239 -24.80 -29.51 20.66
C PHE A 239 -23.65 -30.14 19.88
#